data_AF-A0AAW0XET1-F1
#
_entry.id   AF-A0AAW0XET1-F1
#
_cell.length_a   1.000
_cell.length_b   1.000
_cell.length_c   1.000
_cell.angle_alpha   90.00
_cell.angle_beta   90.00
_cell.angle_gamma   90.00
#
_symmetry.space_group_name_H-M   'P 1'
#
loop_
_entity.id
_entity.type
_entity.pdbx_description
1 polymer ?
#
loop_
_entity_poly.entity_id
_entity_poly.type
_entity_poly.pdbx_seq_one_letter_code
_entity_poly.pdbx_strand_id
1 'polypeptide(L)'
;MELLVPYVIDCWVDNMRLVYDNVTRTTTNSPGVQTRIPGFGNSSTVEWLDPSQRSPTGYFKDIVNAISTLGYERGVTVRGAPFDFRKAPNELGDYFLMLRQLIEETYVYTGRKIVLILHSMGAPMTHYFLNRQPQAWKDRYIETVVSLAGAWGGSIKAVKVYTAGDNLGIYVINAMKVRTEQRSAPSLAFLLPSDEIWGENETLVQTPAKNYSTWNFKDLFEDLNLPDALNMYLDTKDLLRNAPAPGVEIHCLHGEEVKTVEKLIYAEGQFPDNPVIVYGGGDGTVNTLSAQRCLNWSDKQKNKIYYKTFSGVDHMQILRDKGSIGYIVELLSNITKTNERQAKRKMSYLERKEKRKENELLGDHNTENEVAINANENELNSENKERSGTGNGILATITVPQQKKVLLGNGL
;
A
#
# COMPACT_ATOMS: atom_id res chain seq x y z
N MET A 1 -15.30 17.33 -12.27
CA MET A 1 -15.93 18.31 -11.34
C MET A 1 -17.40 18.65 -11.67
N GLU A 2 -17.91 18.31 -12.84
CA GLU A 2 -19.28 18.68 -13.29
C GLU A 2 -20.41 18.13 -12.40
N LEU A 3 -20.17 17.05 -11.67
CA LEU A 3 -21.16 16.43 -10.77
C LEU A 3 -21.29 17.11 -9.40
N LEU A 4 -20.44 18.09 -9.09
CA LEU A 4 -20.35 18.74 -7.77
C LEU A 4 -21.03 20.11 -7.73
N VAL A 5 -21.77 20.49 -8.77
CA VAL A 5 -22.53 21.74 -8.84
C VAL A 5 -23.90 21.61 -8.14
N PRO A 6 -24.51 22.72 -7.71
CA PRO A 6 -25.85 22.70 -7.09
C PRO A 6 -26.87 21.92 -7.94
N TYR A 7 -27.80 21.22 -7.28
CA TYR A 7 -28.78 20.27 -7.84
C TYR A 7 -28.20 18.94 -8.37
N VAL A 8 -27.07 18.95 -9.07
CA VAL A 8 -26.41 17.72 -9.56
C VAL A 8 -25.77 16.93 -8.42
N ILE A 9 -25.30 17.64 -7.39
CA ILE A 9 -24.69 17.04 -6.21
C ILE A 9 -25.65 16.11 -5.45
N ASP A 10 -26.96 16.38 -5.47
CA ASP A 10 -27.95 15.54 -4.78
C ASP A 10 -28.10 14.19 -5.51
N CYS A 11 -28.04 14.19 -6.85
CA CYS A 11 -28.00 12.97 -7.67
C CYS A 11 -26.68 12.20 -7.46
N TRP A 12 -25.56 12.91 -7.35
CA TRP A 12 -24.28 12.29 -7.06
C TRP A 12 -24.30 11.60 -5.69
N VAL A 13 -24.82 12.27 -4.65
CA VAL A 13 -24.97 11.73 -3.30
C VAL A 13 -25.85 10.48 -3.31
N ASP A 14 -27.00 10.50 -3.99
CA ASP A 14 -27.89 9.33 -4.02
C ASP A 14 -27.26 8.14 -4.76
N ASN A 15 -26.47 8.37 -5.80
CA ASN A 15 -25.77 7.30 -6.51
C ASN A 15 -24.56 6.76 -5.74
N MET A 16 -23.83 7.63 -5.03
CA MET A 16 -22.55 7.29 -4.41
C MET A 16 -22.69 6.78 -2.97
N ARG A 17 -23.78 7.12 -2.27
CA ARG A 17 -24.03 6.60 -0.93
C ARG A 17 -24.08 5.08 -0.94
N LEU A 18 -23.75 4.51 0.19
CA LEU A 18 -23.89 3.08 0.45
C LEU A 18 -25.14 2.83 1.29
N VAL A 19 -25.68 1.62 1.16
CA VAL A 19 -26.78 1.11 1.99
C VAL A 19 -26.21 0.07 2.93
N TYR A 20 -26.30 0.30 4.23
CA TYR A 20 -25.86 -0.62 5.25
C TYR A 20 -26.94 -1.68 5.53
N ASP A 21 -26.56 -2.95 5.58
CA ASP A 21 -27.43 -4.05 5.94
C ASP A 21 -27.01 -4.59 7.32
N ASN A 22 -27.91 -4.45 8.30
CA ASN A 22 -27.64 -4.86 9.68
C ASN A 22 -27.63 -6.38 9.87
N VAL A 23 -28.18 -7.15 8.93
CA VAL A 23 -28.13 -8.62 8.95
C VAL A 23 -26.79 -9.11 8.44
N THR A 24 -26.34 -8.61 7.28
CA THR A 24 -25.05 -9.04 6.70
C THR A 24 -23.85 -8.35 7.33
N ARG A 25 -24.07 -7.23 8.06
CA ARG A 25 -23.02 -6.37 8.64
C ARG A 25 -22.06 -5.83 7.57
N THR A 26 -22.61 -5.53 6.40
CA THR A 26 -21.87 -5.02 5.23
C THR A 26 -22.69 -3.96 4.51
N THR A 27 -22.05 -3.27 3.57
CA THR A 27 -22.70 -2.26 2.75
C THR A 27 -22.90 -2.72 1.31
N THR A 28 -23.90 -2.19 0.65
CA THR A 28 -24.15 -2.36 -0.80
C THR A 28 -24.25 -1.00 -1.48
N ASN A 29 -24.14 -0.96 -2.81
CA ASN A 29 -24.42 0.26 -3.56
C ASN A 29 -25.90 0.64 -3.43
N SER A 30 -26.23 1.90 -3.72
CA SER A 30 -27.62 2.33 -3.87
C SER A 30 -28.42 1.43 -4.83
N PRO A 31 -29.73 1.22 -4.59
CA PRO A 31 -30.56 0.39 -5.46
C PRO A 31 -30.48 0.81 -6.93
N GLY A 32 -30.20 -0.13 -7.81
CA GLY A 32 -30.04 0.12 -9.26
C GLY A 32 -28.68 0.68 -9.66
N VAL A 33 -27.75 0.90 -8.72
CA VAL A 33 -26.40 1.42 -9.00
C VAL A 33 -25.36 0.31 -8.96
N GLN A 34 -24.52 0.27 -9.98
CA GLN A 34 -23.30 -0.54 -10.00
C GLN A 34 -22.08 0.38 -10.09
N THR A 35 -21.11 0.14 -9.21
CA THR A 35 -19.83 0.84 -9.21
C THR A 35 -18.71 -0.12 -9.62
N ARG A 36 -17.64 0.44 -10.19
CA ARG A 36 -16.43 -0.29 -10.57
C ARG A 36 -15.22 0.58 -10.30
N ILE A 37 -14.08 -0.05 -10.03
CA ILE A 37 -12.82 0.63 -9.75
C ILE A 37 -11.89 0.43 -10.95
N PRO A 38 -11.76 1.42 -11.87
CA PRO A 38 -10.98 1.26 -13.09
C PRO A 38 -9.48 1.42 -12.83
N GLY A 39 -8.68 0.89 -13.76
CA GLY A 39 -7.24 1.15 -13.83
C GLY A 39 -6.38 0.33 -12.87
N PHE A 40 -6.89 -0.77 -12.32
CA PHE A 40 -6.08 -1.65 -11.48
C PHE A 40 -4.85 -2.18 -12.22
N GLY A 41 -3.67 -2.00 -11.62
CA GLY A 41 -2.36 -2.30 -12.21
C GLY A 41 -1.80 -1.21 -13.16
N ASN A 42 -2.61 -0.22 -13.54
CA ASN A 42 -2.18 1.00 -14.24
C ASN A 42 -2.09 2.17 -13.23
N SER A 43 -1.24 3.17 -13.46
CA SER A 43 -1.10 4.32 -12.56
C SER A 43 -2.04 5.50 -12.87
N SER A 44 -2.60 5.56 -14.08
CA SER A 44 -3.36 6.72 -14.57
C SER A 44 -4.51 7.17 -13.66
N THR A 45 -5.30 6.22 -13.12
CA THR A 45 -6.47 6.51 -12.27
C THR A 45 -6.13 6.94 -10.85
N VAL A 46 -4.87 6.76 -10.43
CA VAL A 46 -4.36 7.30 -9.15
C VAL A 46 -3.49 8.54 -9.37
N GLU A 47 -2.96 8.76 -10.58
CA GLU A 47 -2.30 10.01 -10.96
C GLU A 47 -3.30 11.17 -11.11
N TRP A 48 -4.47 10.88 -11.69
CA TRP A 48 -5.51 11.86 -11.98
C TRP A 48 -6.89 11.35 -11.54
N LEU A 49 -7.56 12.11 -10.68
CA LEU A 49 -8.91 11.77 -10.19
C LEU A 49 -10.03 12.14 -11.17
N ASP A 50 -9.73 12.96 -12.18
CA ASP A 50 -10.65 13.35 -13.24
C ASP A 50 -10.00 13.00 -14.59
N PRO A 51 -10.70 12.26 -15.47
CA PRO A 51 -10.15 11.80 -16.75
C PRO A 51 -9.76 12.96 -17.68
N SER A 52 -10.26 14.18 -17.45
CA SER A 52 -9.83 15.39 -18.17
C SER A 52 -8.41 15.85 -17.86
N GLN A 53 -7.74 15.25 -16.86
CA GLN A 53 -6.37 15.54 -16.45
C GLN A 53 -6.10 17.03 -16.20
N ARG A 54 -7.08 17.73 -15.63
CA ARG A 54 -6.95 19.14 -15.28
C ARG A 54 -6.23 19.30 -13.95
N SER A 55 -5.45 20.38 -13.82
CA SER A 55 -4.57 20.64 -12.67
C SER A 55 -5.18 20.42 -11.27
N PRO A 56 -6.45 20.76 -10.94
CA PRO A 56 -6.97 20.55 -9.59
C PRO A 56 -7.22 19.07 -9.23
N THR A 57 -7.18 18.13 -10.20
CA THR A 57 -7.48 16.71 -9.97
C THR A 57 -6.23 15.83 -9.99
N GLY A 58 -5.04 16.43 -10.15
CA GLY A 58 -3.78 15.73 -10.02
C GLY A 58 -3.55 15.26 -8.58
N TYR A 59 -3.28 13.97 -8.42
CA TYR A 59 -3.08 13.32 -7.13
C TYR A 59 -1.67 12.73 -7.04
N PHE A 60 -1.40 11.53 -7.55
CA PHE A 60 -0.03 10.98 -7.60
C PHE A 60 0.82 11.47 -8.78
N LYS A 61 0.30 12.31 -9.67
CA LYS A 61 0.96 12.69 -10.95
C LYS A 61 2.40 13.19 -10.78
N ASP A 62 2.67 14.00 -9.75
CA ASP A 62 3.97 14.69 -9.61
C ASP A 62 5.04 13.72 -9.10
N ILE A 63 4.66 12.81 -8.19
CA ILE A 63 5.50 11.69 -7.76
C ILE A 63 5.80 10.79 -8.96
N VAL A 64 4.78 10.37 -9.71
CA VAL A 64 4.98 9.45 -10.85
C VAL A 64 5.83 10.10 -11.95
N ASN A 65 5.62 11.39 -12.24
CA ASN A 65 6.46 12.15 -13.17
C ASN A 65 7.92 12.18 -12.71
N ALA A 66 8.16 12.48 -11.43
CA ALA A 66 9.51 12.53 -10.88
C ALA A 66 10.23 11.18 -10.96
N ILE A 67 9.59 10.09 -10.53
CA ILE A 67 10.24 8.77 -10.57
C ILE A 67 10.39 8.24 -12.00
N SER A 68 9.54 8.65 -12.94
CA SER A 68 9.69 8.27 -14.37
C SER A 68 11.02 8.77 -14.94
N THR A 69 11.54 9.90 -14.46
CA THR A 69 12.88 10.41 -14.85
C THR A 69 14.03 9.50 -14.43
N LEU A 70 13.79 8.57 -13.49
CA LEU A 70 14.75 7.57 -13.05
C LEU A 70 14.66 6.26 -13.86
N GLY A 71 13.84 6.22 -14.91
CA GLY A 71 13.60 5.03 -15.74
C GLY A 71 12.47 4.12 -15.25
N TYR A 72 11.62 4.61 -14.33
CA TYR A 72 10.38 3.92 -13.99
C TYR A 72 9.33 4.08 -15.10
N GLU A 73 8.58 3.01 -15.38
CA GLU A 73 7.63 2.92 -16.48
C GLU A 73 6.21 2.66 -15.95
N ARG A 74 5.26 3.53 -16.34
CA ARG A 74 3.85 3.42 -15.97
C ARG A 74 3.23 2.12 -16.50
N GLY A 75 2.44 1.46 -15.66
CA GLY A 75 1.80 0.18 -15.97
C GLY A 75 2.75 -1.03 -15.95
N VAL A 76 4.06 -0.80 -15.79
CA VAL A 76 5.08 -1.85 -15.78
C VAL A 76 5.79 -1.89 -14.42
N THR A 77 6.63 -0.89 -14.12
CA THR A 77 7.36 -0.77 -12.85
C THR A 77 6.73 0.23 -11.89
N VAL A 78 5.78 1.05 -12.36
CA VAL A 78 4.87 1.86 -11.54
C VAL A 78 3.45 1.40 -11.81
N ARG A 79 2.81 0.83 -10.80
CA ARG A 79 1.46 0.27 -10.92
C ARG A 79 0.56 0.85 -9.84
N GLY A 80 -0.65 1.24 -10.21
CA GLY A 80 -1.67 1.72 -9.28
C GLY A 80 -2.52 0.56 -8.76
N ALA A 81 -2.90 0.64 -7.48
CA ALA A 81 -3.84 -0.28 -6.84
C ALA A 81 -5.02 0.53 -6.27
N PRO A 82 -5.88 1.13 -7.14
CA PRO A 82 -7.08 1.82 -6.68
C PRO A 82 -8.06 0.82 -6.03
N PHE A 83 -8.84 1.31 -5.07
CA PHE A 83 -9.88 0.54 -4.38
C PHE A 83 -11.14 1.40 -4.18
N ASP A 84 -12.24 0.77 -3.77
CA ASP A 84 -13.45 1.50 -3.38
C ASP A 84 -13.19 2.21 -2.05
N PHE A 85 -12.87 3.50 -2.12
CA PHE A 85 -12.52 4.32 -0.96
C PHE A 85 -13.69 4.55 0.00
N ARG A 86 -14.92 4.20 -0.38
CA ARG A 86 -16.10 4.26 0.51
C ARG A 86 -16.07 3.13 1.54
N LYS A 87 -15.42 2.01 1.21
CA LYS A 87 -15.39 0.77 2.00
C LYS A 87 -14.24 0.75 3.00
N ALA A 88 -14.45 0.05 4.12
CA ALA A 88 -13.43 -0.27 5.11
C ALA A 88 -12.75 -1.62 4.79
N PRO A 89 -11.61 -1.96 5.42
CA PRO A 89 -10.85 -3.17 5.08
C PRO A 89 -11.65 -4.48 5.14
N ASN A 90 -12.60 -4.60 6.08
CA ASN A 90 -13.44 -5.80 6.24
C ASN A 90 -14.32 -6.10 5.01
N GLU A 91 -14.57 -5.12 4.15
CA GLU A 91 -15.35 -5.27 2.91
C GLU A 91 -14.49 -5.27 1.64
N LEU A 92 -13.16 -5.31 1.77
CA LEU A 92 -12.20 -5.18 0.66
C LEU A 92 -11.35 -6.44 0.45
N GLY A 93 -11.90 -7.61 0.77
CA GLY A 93 -11.22 -8.91 0.62
C GLY A 93 -10.67 -9.14 -0.80
N ASP A 94 -11.50 -8.95 -1.83
CA ASP A 94 -11.10 -9.12 -3.23
C ASP A 94 -9.99 -8.15 -3.63
N TYR A 95 -10.07 -6.89 -3.17
CA TYR A 95 -9.00 -5.91 -3.40
C TYR A 95 -7.67 -6.37 -2.80
N PHE A 96 -7.66 -6.92 -1.58
CA PHE A 96 -6.42 -7.39 -0.96
C PHE A 96 -5.84 -8.63 -1.67
N LEU A 97 -6.68 -9.51 -2.21
CA LEU A 97 -6.23 -10.61 -3.07
C LEU A 97 -5.59 -10.07 -4.36
N MET A 98 -6.26 -9.13 -5.01
CA MET A 98 -5.74 -8.47 -6.22
C MET A 98 -4.44 -7.71 -5.94
N LEU A 99 -4.32 -7.03 -4.79
CA LEU A 99 -3.11 -6.32 -4.38
C LEU A 99 -1.94 -7.28 -4.17
N ARG A 100 -2.19 -8.41 -3.50
CA ARG A 100 -1.16 -9.45 -3.32
C ARG A 100 -0.67 -9.98 -4.66
N GLN A 101 -1.60 -10.31 -5.55
CA GLN A 101 -1.30 -10.76 -6.90
C GLN A 101 -0.51 -9.72 -7.69
N LEU A 102 -0.91 -8.45 -7.64
CA LEU A 102 -0.21 -7.35 -8.31
C LEU A 102 1.25 -7.24 -7.87
N ILE A 103 1.51 -7.36 -6.56
CA ILE A 103 2.85 -7.33 -5.97
C ILE A 103 3.68 -8.52 -6.46
N GLU A 104 3.11 -9.73 -6.42
CA GLU A 104 3.77 -10.96 -6.86
C GLU A 104 4.11 -10.93 -8.36
N GLU A 105 3.16 -10.53 -9.20
CA GLU A 105 3.37 -10.38 -10.65
C GLU A 105 4.47 -9.37 -10.97
N THR A 106 4.45 -8.21 -10.29
CA THR A 106 5.44 -7.17 -10.51
C THR A 106 6.83 -7.62 -10.05
N TYR A 107 6.91 -8.36 -8.95
CA TYR A 107 8.15 -8.99 -8.49
C TYR A 107 8.66 -10.01 -9.50
N VAL A 108 7.81 -10.90 -10.01
CA VAL A 108 8.19 -11.92 -10.99
C VAL A 108 8.70 -11.26 -12.29
N TYR A 109 8.02 -10.22 -12.75
CA TYR A 109 8.39 -9.51 -13.97
C TYR A 109 9.72 -8.74 -13.84
N THR A 110 9.95 -8.10 -12.69
CA THR A 110 11.11 -7.22 -12.50
C THR A 110 12.31 -7.89 -11.81
N GLY A 111 12.07 -9.01 -11.12
CA GLY A 111 13.03 -9.63 -10.20
C GLY A 111 13.36 -8.79 -8.97
N ARG A 112 12.57 -7.76 -8.66
CA ARG A 112 12.83 -6.78 -7.60
C ARG A 112 11.68 -6.71 -6.60
N LYS A 113 12.01 -6.50 -5.34
CA LYS A 113 11.04 -6.22 -4.28
C LYS A 113 10.32 -4.89 -4.51
N ILE A 114 9.11 -4.79 -4.01
CA ILE A 114 8.18 -3.69 -4.28
C ILE A 114 8.27 -2.64 -3.18
N VAL A 115 8.37 -1.37 -3.58
CA VAL A 115 8.20 -0.21 -2.69
C VAL A 115 6.74 0.20 -2.74
N LEU A 116 6.05 0.15 -1.59
CA LEU A 116 4.65 0.57 -1.48
C LEU A 116 4.59 2.05 -1.12
N ILE A 117 4.19 2.91 -2.06
CA ILE A 117 3.97 4.34 -1.80
C ILE A 117 2.48 4.57 -1.60
N LEU A 118 2.11 5.11 -0.44
CA LEU A 118 0.72 5.25 -0.01
C LEU A 118 0.45 6.67 0.49
N HIS A 119 -0.83 7.05 0.49
CA HIS A 119 -1.27 8.36 0.98
C HIS A 119 -2.48 8.22 1.92
N SER A 120 -2.50 8.98 3.00
CA SER A 120 -3.67 9.13 3.88
C SER A 120 -4.23 7.78 4.38
N MET A 121 -5.49 7.46 4.07
CA MET A 121 -6.13 6.18 4.39
C MET A 121 -5.39 4.94 3.83
N GLY A 122 -4.59 5.10 2.78
CA GLY A 122 -3.73 4.03 2.28
C GLY A 122 -2.81 3.44 3.36
N ALA A 123 -2.47 4.21 4.40
CA ALA A 123 -1.60 3.80 5.49
C ALA A 123 -2.26 2.73 6.38
N PRO A 124 -3.39 3.00 7.06
CA PRO A 124 -4.09 1.97 7.84
C PRO A 124 -4.60 0.81 6.96
N MET A 125 -4.97 1.05 5.70
CA MET A 125 -5.31 -0.02 4.75
C MET A 125 -4.13 -0.98 4.50
N THR A 126 -2.93 -0.45 4.31
CA THR A 126 -1.71 -1.25 4.11
C THR A 126 -1.29 -1.94 5.40
N HIS A 127 -1.47 -1.31 6.56
CA HIS A 127 -1.25 -1.94 7.87
C HIS A 127 -2.14 -3.17 8.06
N TYR A 128 -3.43 -3.05 7.70
CA TYR A 128 -4.39 -4.15 7.75
C TYR A 128 -3.97 -5.31 6.85
N PHE A 129 -3.56 -5.00 5.61
CA PHE A 129 -3.09 -5.96 4.62
C PHE A 129 -1.84 -6.71 5.07
N LEU A 130 -0.78 -5.99 5.49
CA LEU A 130 0.51 -6.57 5.85
C LEU A 130 0.44 -7.45 7.10
N ASN A 131 -0.44 -7.13 8.06
CA ASN A 131 -0.67 -8.00 9.22
C ASN A 131 -1.37 -9.32 8.88
N ARG A 132 -1.90 -9.44 7.67
CA ARG A 132 -2.53 -10.68 7.15
C ARG A 132 -1.63 -11.40 6.15
N GLN A 133 -0.40 -10.93 5.93
CA GLN A 133 0.60 -11.63 5.14
C GLN A 133 1.65 -12.31 6.03
N PRO A 134 2.08 -13.54 5.71
CA PRO A 134 3.19 -14.18 6.41
C PRO A 134 4.46 -13.34 6.36
N GLN A 135 5.27 -13.35 7.43
CA GLN A 135 6.54 -12.60 7.45
C GLN A 135 7.46 -12.99 6.30
N ALA A 136 7.56 -14.29 5.98
CA ALA A 136 8.34 -14.77 4.84
C ALA A 136 7.85 -14.22 3.48
N TRP A 137 6.55 -13.96 3.33
CA TRP A 137 6.00 -13.31 2.14
C TRP A 137 6.45 -11.84 2.07
N LYS A 138 6.33 -11.12 3.19
CA LYS A 138 6.77 -9.72 3.29
C LYS A 138 8.26 -9.57 3.01
N ASP A 139 9.08 -10.42 3.63
CA ASP A 139 10.53 -10.44 3.43
C ASP A 139 10.92 -10.73 1.98
N ARG A 140 10.12 -11.53 1.26
CA ARG A 140 10.35 -11.87 -0.14
C ARG A 140 9.95 -10.76 -1.10
N TYR A 141 8.80 -10.13 -0.89
CA TYR A 141 8.17 -9.27 -1.90
C TYR A 141 8.23 -7.78 -1.60
N ILE A 142 8.36 -7.36 -0.35
CA ILE A 142 8.30 -5.95 0.04
C ILE A 142 9.70 -5.44 0.34
N GLU A 143 10.06 -4.33 -0.32
CA GLU A 143 11.32 -3.63 -0.06
C GLU A 143 11.14 -2.70 1.13
N THR A 144 10.17 -1.78 1.04
CA THR A 144 9.86 -0.78 2.06
C THR A 144 8.47 -0.17 1.80
N VAL A 145 7.92 0.50 2.80
CA VAL A 145 6.66 1.26 2.72
C VAL A 145 6.98 2.74 2.86
N VAL A 146 6.51 3.58 1.95
CA VAL A 146 6.59 5.04 2.05
C VAL A 146 5.19 5.59 2.28
N SER A 147 4.94 6.05 3.49
CA SER A 147 3.65 6.61 3.90
C SER A 147 3.68 8.13 3.82
N LEU A 148 2.79 8.71 3.02
CA LEU A 148 2.59 10.16 2.89
C LEU A 148 1.31 10.55 3.64
N ALA A 149 1.43 11.41 4.65
CA ALA A 149 0.32 11.90 5.46
C ALA A 149 -0.58 10.77 6.01
N GLY A 150 0.04 9.67 6.44
CA GLY A 150 -0.68 8.45 6.84
C GLY A 150 -1.60 8.68 8.04
N ALA A 151 -2.89 8.37 7.88
CA ALA A 151 -3.90 8.46 8.94
C ALA A 151 -3.90 7.22 9.85
N TRP A 152 -2.75 6.87 10.43
CA TRP A 152 -2.53 5.58 11.09
C TRP A 152 -3.46 5.28 12.26
N GLY A 153 -3.95 6.29 12.98
CA GLY A 153 -4.96 6.10 14.04
C GLY A 153 -6.29 6.80 13.77
N GLY A 154 -6.53 7.25 12.54
CA GLY A 154 -7.70 8.05 12.20
C GLY A 154 -7.48 9.56 12.35
N SER A 155 -8.55 10.33 12.30
CA SER A 155 -8.52 11.79 12.34
C SER A 155 -9.76 12.36 13.02
N ILE A 156 -9.57 13.41 13.82
CA ILE A 156 -10.70 14.13 14.45
C ILE A 156 -11.57 14.84 13.40
N LYS A 157 -11.03 15.10 12.20
CA LYS A 157 -11.83 15.59 11.06
C LYS A 157 -12.95 14.60 10.69
N ALA A 158 -12.78 13.30 10.88
CA ALA A 158 -13.86 12.33 10.68
C ALA A 158 -15.04 12.57 11.64
N VAL A 159 -14.76 12.95 12.90
CA VAL A 159 -15.79 13.35 13.89
C VAL A 159 -16.53 14.62 13.42
N LYS A 160 -15.80 15.58 12.86
CA LYS A 160 -16.40 16.79 12.26
C LYS A 160 -17.33 16.44 11.09
N VAL A 161 -16.94 15.51 10.22
CA VAL A 161 -17.80 15.04 9.12
C VAL A 161 -19.10 14.44 9.65
N TYR A 162 -19.04 13.62 10.70
CA TYR A 162 -20.25 13.06 11.33
C TYR A 162 -21.12 14.12 12.00
N THR A 163 -20.59 15.28 12.38
CA THR A 163 -21.33 16.35 13.05
C THR A 163 -21.60 17.50 12.08
N ALA A 164 -20.75 18.51 12.04
CA ALA A 164 -20.88 19.74 11.23
C ALA A 164 -20.78 19.56 9.71
N GLY A 165 -20.43 18.36 9.24
CA GLY A 165 -20.07 18.12 7.85
C GLY A 165 -18.70 18.72 7.48
N ASP A 166 -18.12 18.24 6.39
CA ASP A 166 -16.87 18.80 5.85
C ASP A 166 -16.87 18.67 4.32
N ASN A 167 -16.28 19.66 3.65
CA ASN A 167 -16.12 19.63 2.20
C ASN A 167 -14.83 18.91 1.75
N LEU A 168 -14.08 18.33 2.69
CA LEU A 168 -12.80 17.62 2.50
C LEU A 168 -11.76 18.44 1.72
N GLY A 169 -11.83 19.77 1.82
CA GLY A 169 -10.95 20.69 1.08
C GLY A 169 -11.41 21.03 -0.34
N ILE A 170 -12.57 20.53 -0.78
CA ILE A 170 -13.16 20.86 -2.09
C ILE A 170 -14.15 22.01 -1.89
N TYR A 171 -13.68 23.25 -2.12
CA TYR A 171 -14.44 24.48 -1.86
C TYR A 171 -15.81 24.56 -2.59
N VAL A 172 -15.98 23.84 -3.69
CA VAL A 172 -17.21 23.84 -4.51
C VAL A 172 -18.33 22.96 -3.92
N ILE A 173 -18.02 22.13 -2.92
CA ILE A 173 -18.97 21.18 -2.33
C ILE A 173 -19.67 21.77 -1.10
N ASN A 174 -21.00 21.70 -1.08
CA ASN A 174 -21.78 21.96 0.13
C ASN A 174 -21.59 20.79 1.11
N ALA A 175 -20.88 21.04 2.21
CA ALA A 175 -20.55 20.07 3.24
C ALA A 175 -21.77 19.32 3.80
N MET A 176 -22.90 20.00 3.96
CA MET A 176 -24.12 19.40 4.50
C MET A 176 -24.80 18.46 3.51
N LYS A 177 -24.70 18.74 2.21
CA LYS A 177 -25.26 17.89 1.16
C LYS A 177 -24.48 16.58 1.01
N VAL A 178 -23.15 16.64 1.02
CA VAL A 178 -22.32 15.42 0.91
C VAL A 178 -22.23 14.62 2.20
N ARG A 179 -22.60 15.20 3.35
CA ARG A 179 -22.62 14.52 4.63
C ARG A 179 -23.40 13.22 4.60
N THR A 180 -24.49 13.13 3.83
CA THR A 180 -25.27 11.89 3.68
C THR A 180 -24.45 10.78 3.02
N GLU A 181 -23.72 11.09 1.95
CA GLU A 181 -22.82 10.12 1.30
C GLU A 181 -21.66 9.76 2.23
N GLN A 182 -21.01 10.75 2.83
CA GLN A 182 -19.87 10.53 3.71
C GLN A 182 -20.24 9.69 4.94
N ARG A 183 -21.38 9.95 5.59
CA ARG A 183 -21.88 9.18 6.74
C ARG A 183 -22.27 7.74 6.36
N SER A 184 -22.53 7.48 5.08
CA SER A 184 -22.83 6.13 4.60
C SER A 184 -21.59 5.27 4.35
N ALA A 185 -20.38 5.86 4.39
CA ALA A 185 -19.14 5.18 4.05
C ALA A 185 -18.49 4.51 5.29
N PRO A 186 -18.34 3.17 5.32
CA PRO A 186 -17.58 2.49 6.37
C PRO A 186 -16.14 3.00 6.53
N SER A 187 -15.52 3.51 5.46
CA SER A 187 -14.18 4.10 5.52
C SER A 187 -14.10 5.31 6.45
N LEU A 188 -15.16 6.12 6.54
CA LEU A 188 -15.22 7.24 7.47
C LEU A 188 -15.25 6.76 8.92
N ALA A 189 -16.03 5.70 9.20
CA ALA A 189 -16.07 5.06 10.52
C ALA A 189 -14.71 4.45 10.89
N PHE A 190 -14.05 3.79 9.94
CA PHE A 190 -12.71 3.23 10.11
C PHE A 190 -11.62 4.29 10.39
N LEU A 191 -11.81 5.52 9.91
CA LEU A 191 -10.90 6.65 10.13
C LEU A 191 -11.26 7.51 11.34
N LEU A 192 -12.22 7.09 12.18
CA LEU A 192 -12.43 7.75 13.46
C LEU A 192 -11.20 7.60 14.37
N PRO A 193 -10.97 8.56 15.27
CA PRO A 193 -9.89 8.49 16.27
C PRO A 193 -9.91 7.17 17.05
N SER A 194 -8.76 6.50 17.10
CA SER A 194 -8.57 5.26 17.88
C SER A 194 -8.27 5.56 19.36
N ASP A 195 -8.79 4.70 20.25
CA ASP A 195 -8.50 4.71 21.68
C ASP A 195 -7.06 4.30 22.02
N GLU A 196 -6.31 3.76 21.05
CA GLU A 196 -4.86 3.49 21.18
C GLU A 196 -4.00 4.76 21.07
N ILE A 197 -4.55 5.86 20.53
CA ILE A 197 -3.86 7.14 20.41
C ILE A 197 -4.49 8.19 21.33
N TRP A 198 -5.81 8.34 21.27
CA TRP A 198 -6.54 9.33 22.05
C TRP A 198 -7.05 8.72 23.35
N GLY A 199 -6.61 9.30 24.48
CA GLY A 199 -6.87 8.76 25.81
C GLY A 199 -8.32 8.94 26.27
N GLU A 200 -8.68 8.23 27.35
CA GLU A 200 -10.05 8.26 27.92
C GLU A 200 -10.56 9.64 28.28
N ASN A 201 -9.67 10.47 28.83
CA ASN A 201 -9.98 11.83 29.27
C ASN A 201 -9.95 12.87 28.14
N GLU A 202 -9.64 12.46 26.91
CA GLU A 202 -9.48 13.39 25.79
C GLU A 202 -10.82 13.70 25.15
N THR A 203 -11.40 14.84 25.52
CA THR A 203 -12.69 15.29 24.98
C THR A 203 -12.52 15.81 23.56
N LEU A 204 -13.09 15.09 22.58
CA LEU A 204 -13.05 15.42 21.16
C LEU A 204 -14.25 16.30 20.75
N VAL A 205 -15.40 16.07 21.37
CA VAL A 205 -16.61 16.89 21.17
C VAL A 205 -17.15 17.30 22.52
N GLN A 206 -17.41 18.59 22.70
CA GLN A 206 -17.99 19.16 23.90
C GLN A 206 -19.31 19.85 23.56
N THR A 207 -20.36 19.51 24.29
CA THR A 207 -21.66 20.17 24.23
C THR A 207 -22.05 20.64 25.65
N PRO A 208 -23.09 21.48 25.83
CA PRO A 208 -23.55 21.84 27.16
C PRO A 208 -24.08 20.65 27.97
N ALA A 209 -24.58 19.62 27.30
CA ALA A 209 -25.17 18.45 27.94
C ALA A 209 -24.16 17.31 28.18
N LYS A 210 -23.19 17.14 27.28
CA LYS A 210 -22.33 15.95 27.23
C LYS A 210 -21.00 16.19 26.53
N ASN A 211 -19.97 15.49 27.00
CA ASN A 211 -18.66 15.39 26.37
C ASN A 211 -18.50 14.02 25.72
N TYR A 212 -17.89 13.99 24.53
CA TYR A 212 -17.60 12.78 23.79
C TYR A 212 -16.10 12.62 23.56
N SER A 213 -15.61 11.41 23.80
CA SER A 213 -14.26 10.91 23.54
C SER A 213 -14.32 9.62 22.74
N THR A 214 -13.17 9.02 22.44
CA THR A 214 -13.07 7.71 21.78
C THR A 214 -13.77 6.58 22.55
N TRP A 215 -14.05 6.77 23.84
CA TRP A 215 -14.61 5.75 24.73
C TRP A 215 -16.14 5.75 24.76
N ASN A 216 -16.78 6.82 24.30
CA ASN A 216 -18.24 6.94 24.26
C ASN A 216 -18.75 7.41 22.89
N PHE A 217 -18.06 7.07 21.80
CA PHE A 217 -18.58 7.31 20.45
C PHE A 217 -19.92 6.64 20.18
N LYS A 218 -20.23 5.53 20.87
CA LYS A 218 -21.57 4.95 20.83
C LYS A 218 -22.64 6.01 21.14
N ASP A 219 -22.47 6.71 22.25
CA ASP A 219 -23.38 7.75 22.68
C ASP A 219 -23.44 8.91 21.67
N LEU A 220 -22.31 9.28 21.07
CA LEU A 220 -22.28 10.32 20.03
C LEU A 220 -23.18 9.94 18.86
N PHE A 221 -23.11 8.70 18.38
CA PHE A 221 -23.95 8.25 17.27
C PHE A 221 -25.43 8.12 17.63
N GLU A 222 -25.74 7.71 18.86
CA GLU A 222 -27.11 7.68 19.39
C GLU A 222 -27.69 9.09 19.46
N ASP A 223 -26.95 10.06 19.99
CA ASP A 223 -27.38 11.46 20.09
C ASP A 223 -27.50 12.15 18.71
N LEU A 224 -26.76 11.66 17.71
CA LEU A 224 -26.88 12.08 16.31
C LEU A 224 -28.00 11.36 15.54
N ASN A 225 -28.64 10.34 16.13
CA ASN A 225 -29.60 9.45 15.49
C ASN A 225 -29.04 8.78 14.21
N LEU A 226 -27.84 8.20 14.30
CA LEU A 226 -27.14 7.54 13.19
C LEU A 226 -26.88 6.05 13.46
N PRO A 227 -27.92 5.18 13.48
CA PRO A 227 -27.78 3.77 13.82
C PRO A 227 -26.88 3.00 12.85
N ASP A 228 -26.95 3.28 11.55
CA ASP A 228 -26.10 2.62 10.55
C ASP A 228 -24.63 3.01 10.73
N ALA A 229 -24.35 4.28 11.00
CA ALA A 229 -22.98 4.74 11.26
C ALA A 229 -22.41 4.16 12.56
N LEU A 230 -23.23 4.04 13.60
CA LEU A 230 -22.86 3.32 14.83
C LEU A 230 -22.47 1.88 14.50
N ASN A 231 -23.29 1.18 13.72
CA ASN A 231 -23.01 -0.20 13.35
C ASN A 231 -21.73 -0.35 12.53
N MET A 232 -21.51 0.51 11.54
CA MET A 232 -20.26 0.56 10.77
C MET A 232 -19.05 0.87 11.67
N TYR A 233 -19.18 1.76 12.65
CA TYR A 233 -18.13 2.02 13.64
C TYR A 233 -17.83 0.76 14.47
N LEU A 234 -18.84 0.07 14.96
CA LEU A 234 -18.67 -1.17 15.72
C LEU A 234 -17.98 -2.27 14.89
N ASP A 235 -18.27 -2.36 13.58
CA ASP A 235 -17.62 -3.35 12.69
C ASP A 235 -16.16 -3.00 12.35
N THR A 236 -15.78 -1.73 12.44
CA THR A 236 -14.48 -1.24 11.94
C THR A 236 -13.49 -0.83 13.02
N LYS A 237 -13.94 -0.41 14.20
CA LYS A 237 -13.10 0.16 15.27
C LYS A 237 -11.97 -0.76 15.72
N ASP A 238 -12.19 -2.07 15.70
CA ASP A 238 -11.22 -3.05 16.20
C ASP A 238 -10.37 -3.70 15.09
N LEU A 239 -10.54 -3.32 13.81
CA LEU A 239 -9.82 -3.95 12.69
C LEU A 239 -8.29 -3.81 12.77
N LEU A 240 -7.81 -2.76 13.43
CA LEU A 240 -6.40 -2.47 13.68
C LEU A 240 -6.04 -2.36 15.17
N ARG A 241 -7.01 -2.60 16.06
CA ARG A 241 -6.78 -2.51 17.51
C ARG A 241 -5.80 -3.61 17.93
N ASN A 242 -4.76 -3.23 18.66
CA ASN A 242 -3.66 -4.12 19.05
C ASN A 242 -2.92 -4.79 17.87
N ALA A 243 -3.08 -4.27 16.65
CA ALA A 243 -2.39 -4.83 15.50
C ALA A 243 -0.87 -4.69 15.67
N PRO A 244 -0.08 -5.75 15.42
CA PRO A 244 1.36 -5.70 15.61
C PRO A 244 2.03 -4.79 14.59
N ALA A 245 3.32 -4.54 14.80
CA ALA A 245 4.17 -3.83 13.86
C ALA A 245 4.13 -4.53 12.49
N PRO A 246 4.13 -3.79 11.36
CA PRO A 246 3.96 -4.37 10.02
C PRO A 246 5.05 -5.36 9.60
N GLY A 247 6.21 -5.38 10.27
CA GLY A 247 7.31 -6.29 9.97
C GLY A 247 8.01 -5.97 8.64
N VAL A 248 7.98 -4.71 8.22
CA VAL A 248 8.69 -4.20 7.03
C VAL A 248 9.30 -2.84 7.35
N GLU A 249 10.26 -2.40 6.56
CA GLU A 249 10.80 -1.04 6.68
C GLU A 249 9.72 -0.03 6.31
N ILE A 250 9.64 1.08 7.05
CA ILE A 250 8.65 2.12 6.82
C ILE A 250 9.31 3.49 6.87
N HIS A 251 9.04 4.31 5.87
CA HIS A 251 9.29 5.74 5.87
C HIS A 251 7.96 6.46 6.11
N CYS A 252 7.82 7.07 7.28
CA CYS A 252 6.67 7.88 7.67
C CYS A 252 6.95 9.35 7.39
N LEU A 253 6.26 9.88 6.39
CA LEU A 253 6.34 11.25 5.93
C LEU A 253 5.01 11.94 6.19
N HIS A 254 5.01 13.10 6.84
CA HIS A 254 3.78 13.90 6.95
C HIS A 254 4.06 15.39 7.10
N GLY A 255 3.03 16.19 6.83
CA GLY A 255 3.03 17.62 7.11
C GLY A 255 2.94 17.93 8.61
N GLU A 256 3.44 19.08 9.02
CA GLU A 256 3.29 19.58 10.39
C GLU A 256 3.07 21.10 10.37
N GLU A 257 2.65 21.67 11.50
CA GLU A 257 2.40 23.11 11.68
C GLU A 257 1.24 23.67 10.83
N VAL A 258 0.34 22.80 10.37
CA VAL A 258 -0.92 23.19 9.72
C VAL A 258 -2.07 23.00 10.71
N LYS A 259 -2.90 24.05 10.88
CA LYS A 259 -4.05 24.04 11.78
C LYS A 259 -4.97 22.86 11.49
N THR A 260 -5.04 21.90 12.41
CA THR A 260 -5.79 20.65 12.26
C THR A 260 -6.85 20.55 13.34
N VAL A 261 -8.06 20.10 13.00
CA VAL A 261 -9.16 19.97 13.97
C VAL A 261 -8.73 19.09 15.13
N GLU A 262 -8.84 19.60 16.36
CA GLU A 262 -8.48 18.90 17.60
C GLU A 262 -9.67 18.74 18.54
N LYS A 263 -10.58 19.70 18.55
CA LYS A 263 -11.81 19.60 19.36
C LYS A 263 -12.93 20.43 18.75
N LEU A 264 -14.16 19.93 18.90
CA LEU A 264 -15.38 20.62 18.48
C LEU A 264 -16.16 21.04 19.72
N ILE A 265 -16.38 22.35 19.90
CA ILE A 265 -17.12 22.89 21.06
C ILE A 265 -18.43 23.49 20.56
N TYR A 266 -19.55 22.98 21.06
CA TYR A 266 -20.89 23.42 20.72
C TYR A 266 -21.48 24.24 21.86
N ALA A 267 -22.06 25.39 21.52
CA ALA A 267 -22.93 26.14 22.42
C ALA A 267 -24.35 25.56 22.44
N GLU A 268 -25.19 26.05 23.34
CA GLU A 268 -26.59 25.63 23.45
C GLU A 268 -27.34 25.84 22.12
N GLY A 269 -28.07 24.81 21.68
CA GLY A 269 -28.79 24.81 20.41
C GLY A 269 -27.93 24.74 19.14
N GLN A 270 -26.60 24.61 19.24
CA GLN A 270 -25.70 24.57 18.07
C GLN A 270 -25.28 23.16 17.64
N PHE A 271 -25.40 22.16 18.53
CA PHE A 271 -25.10 20.77 18.20
C PHE A 271 -26.18 20.20 17.27
N PRO A 272 -25.83 19.46 16.20
CA PRO A 272 -24.48 19.00 15.84
C PRO A 272 -23.78 19.81 14.73
N ASP A 273 -24.35 20.93 14.30
CA ASP A 273 -23.99 21.54 13.01
C ASP A 273 -22.97 22.68 13.11
N ASN A 274 -22.97 23.47 14.20
CA ASN A 274 -22.22 24.72 14.28
C ASN A 274 -21.22 24.78 15.46
N PRO A 275 -20.09 24.06 15.40
CA PRO A 275 -19.07 24.10 16.45
C PRO A 275 -18.15 25.31 16.32
N VAL A 276 -17.63 25.77 17.47
CA VAL A 276 -16.33 26.43 17.52
C VAL A 276 -15.25 25.35 17.39
N ILE A 277 -14.39 25.49 16.39
CA ILE A 277 -13.32 24.53 16.11
C ILE A 277 -12.06 24.96 16.87
N VAL A 278 -11.56 24.07 17.73
CA VAL A 278 -10.22 24.17 18.32
C VAL A 278 -9.24 23.45 17.40
N TYR A 279 -8.13 24.12 17.10
CA TYR A 279 -7.10 23.62 16.21
C TYR A 279 -5.83 23.26 16.97
N GLY A 280 -5.29 22.09 16.67
CA GLY A 280 -3.97 21.62 17.10
C GLY A 280 -3.02 21.41 15.92
N GLY A 281 -1.95 20.68 16.18
CA GLY A 281 -0.92 20.33 15.19
C GLY A 281 -1.34 19.19 14.24
N GLY A 282 -0.90 19.31 12.99
CA GLY A 282 -1.06 18.27 11.97
C GLY A 282 -0.82 18.84 10.58
N ASP A 283 -1.44 18.23 9.58
CA ASP A 283 -1.36 18.61 8.17
C ASP A 283 -2.65 19.27 7.62
N GLY A 284 -3.57 19.67 8.52
CA GLY A 284 -4.89 20.22 8.18
C GLY A 284 -5.99 19.16 8.05
N THR A 285 -5.63 17.87 8.05
CA THR A 285 -6.58 16.75 8.08
C THR A 285 -6.22 15.73 9.15
N VAL A 286 -4.99 15.21 9.15
CA VAL A 286 -4.51 14.21 10.10
C VAL A 286 -3.74 14.91 11.22
N ASN A 287 -4.15 14.63 12.45
CA ASN A 287 -3.48 15.14 13.65
C ASN A 287 -2.06 14.56 13.75
N THR A 288 -1.10 15.36 14.25
CA THR A 288 0.30 14.92 14.42
C THR A 288 0.40 13.60 15.20
N LEU A 289 -0.37 13.44 16.27
CA LEU A 289 -0.41 12.21 17.08
C LEU A 289 -0.78 10.97 16.24
N SER A 290 -1.73 11.11 15.32
CA SER A 290 -2.12 10.02 14.41
C SER A 290 -1.02 9.70 13.40
N ALA A 291 -0.45 10.73 12.77
CA ALA A 291 0.61 10.54 11.80
C ALA A 291 1.88 9.91 12.41
N GLN A 292 2.14 10.19 13.69
CA GLN A 292 3.27 9.65 14.46
C GLN A 292 3.07 8.22 14.97
N ARG A 293 1.87 7.62 14.89
CA ARG A 293 1.63 6.25 15.42
C ARG A 293 2.63 5.22 14.93
N CYS A 294 3.16 5.36 13.71
CA CYS A 294 4.14 4.42 13.20
C CYS A 294 5.47 4.38 14.01
N LEU A 295 5.79 5.44 14.74
CA LEU A 295 6.94 5.49 15.66
C LEU A 295 6.79 4.49 16.81
N ASN A 296 5.56 4.10 17.17
CA ASN A 296 5.27 3.11 18.19
C ASN A 296 5.73 1.68 17.81
N TRP A 297 6.22 1.50 16.58
CA TRP A 297 6.78 0.25 16.09
C TRP A 297 8.31 0.22 16.07
N SER A 298 8.99 1.32 16.40
CA SER A 298 10.45 1.44 16.27
C SER A 298 11.25 0.38 17.04
N ASP A 299 10.70 -0.09 18.16
CA ASP A 299 11.26 -1.12 19.05
C ASP A 299 10.49 -2.45 18.99
N LYS A 300 9.44 -2.55 18.16
CA LYS A 300 8.55 -3.73 18.06
C LYS A 300 8.80 -4.58 16.81
N GLN A 301 9.76 -4.21 15.98
CA GLN A 301 10.17 -4.97 14.79
C GLN A 301 11.66 -4.80 14.50
N LYS A 302 12.23 -5.73 13.72
CA LYS A 302 13.63 -5.67 13.29
C LYS A 302 13.88 -4.60 12.22
N ASN A 303 12.90 -4.39 11.35
CA ASN A 303 12.97 -3.43 10.25
C ASN A 303 12.85 -2.00 10.79
N LYS A 304 13.57 -1.07 10.17
CA LYS A 304 13.65 0.31 10.65
C LYS A 304 12.37 1.10 10.36
N ILE A 305 12.09 2.06 11.24
CA ILE A 305 11.12 3.13 11.00
C ILE A 305 11.92 4.41 10.77
N TYR A 306 11.77 5.00 9.59
CA TYR A 306 12.27 6.33 9.25
C TYR A 306 11.14 7.33 9.37
N TYR A 307 11.44 8.51 9.90
CA TYR A 307 10.44 9.53 10.17
C TYR A 307 10.92 10.88 9.67
N LYS A 308 10.06 11.58 8.92
CA LYS A 308 10.38 12.89 8.34
C LYS A 308 9.13 13.77 8.29
N THR A 309 9.22 14.97 8.86
CA THR A 309 8.16 15.98 8.75
C THR A 309 8.50 17.06 7.73
N PHE A 310 7.45 17.70 7.22
CA PHE A 310 7.53 18.83 6.30
C PHE A 310 6.68 19.99 6.86
N SER A 311 7.34 21.01 7.41
CA SER A 311 6.69 22.18 8.00
C SER A 311 5.85 22.94 6.97
N GLY A 312 4.62 23.29 7.35
CA GLY A 312 3.69 24.08 6.53
C GLY A 312 3.12 23.36 5.31
N VAL A 313 3.38 22.06 5.16
CA VAL A 313 2.85 21.25 4.05
C VAL A 313 1.51 20.66 4.46
N ASP A 314 0.43 21.04 3.77
CA ASP A 314 -0.88 20.46 4.03
C ASP A 314 -1.04 19.02 3.51
N HIS A 315 -2.11 18.37 3.96
CA HIS A 315 -2.46 16.98 3.68
C HIS A 315 -2.36 16.61 2.20
N MET A 316 -2.83 17.47 1.29
CA MET A 316 -2.79 17.22 -0.16
C MET A 316 -1.51 17.75 -0.78
N GLN A 317 -0.92 18.82 -0.23
CA GLN A 317 0.31 19.41 -0.72
C GLN A 317 1.50 18.45 -0.63
N ILE A 318 1.52 17.50 0.31
CA ILE A 318 2.62 16.52 0.45
C ILE A 318 2.89 15.69 -0.82
N LEU A 319 1.89 15.52 -1.69
CA LEU A 319 2.00 14.76 -2.94
C LEU A 319 2.69 15.55 -4.07
N ARG A 320 2.79 16.87 -3.92
CA ARG A 320 3.40 17.79 -4.88
C ARG A 320 4.53 18.63 -4.26
N ASP A 321 4.81 18.43 -2.98
CA ASP A 321 5.87 19.12 -2.26
C ASP A 321 7.24 18.66 -2.77
N LYS A 322 8.14 19.63 -3.02
CA LYS A 322 9.47 19.35 -3.56
C LYS A 322 10.33 18.54 -2.58
N GLY A 323 10.20 18.79 -1.27
CA GLY A 323 10.93 18.07 -0.25
C GLY A 323 10.49 16.61 -0.16
N SER A 324 9.17 16.38 -0.12
CA SER A 324 8.57 15.04 -0.10
C SER A 324 8.91 14.23 -1.35
N ILE A 325 8.74 14.82 -2.54
CA ILE A 325 9.11 14.17 -3.80
C ILE A 325 10.62 13.91 -3.86
N GLY A 326 11.44 14.87 -3.43
CA GLY A 326 12.89 14.72 -3.36
C GLY A 326 13.31 13.54 -2.50
N TYR A 327 12.67 13.37 -1.34
CA TYR A 327 12.89 12.23 -0.45
C TYR A 327 12.61 10.89 -1.15
N ILE A 328 11.46 10.76 -1.83
CA ILE A 328 11.08 9.55 -2.56
C ILE A 328 12.10 9.25 -3.68
N VAL A 329 12.45 10.26 -4.47
CA VAL A 329 13.42 10.14 -5.57
C VAL A 329 14.78 9.67 -5.04
N GLU A 330 15.26 10.24 -3.95
CA GLU A 330 16.52 9.85 -3.31
C GLU A 330 16.46 8.41 -2.80
N LEU A 331 15.39 8.04 -2.10
CA LEU A 331 15.18 6.69 -1.58
C LEU A 331 15.20 5.66 -2.71
N LEU A 332 14.39 5.85 -3.75
CA LEU A 332 14.32 4.93 -4.90
C LEU A 332 15.65 4.85 -5.66
N SER A 333 16.36 5.96 -5.79
CA SER A 333 17.70 5.99 -6.40
C SER A 333 18.70 5.17 -5.59
N ASN A 334 18.66 5.27 -4.25
CA ASN A 334 19.54 4.53 -3.35
C ASN A 334 19.23 3.02 -3.34
N ILE A 335 17.94 2.65 -3.33
CA ILE A 335 17.49 1.27 -3.48
C ILE A 335 17.98 0.70 -4.82
N THR A 336 17.80 1.44 -5.92
CA THR A 336 18.21 1.02 -7.27
C THR A 336 19.72 0.76 -7.33
N LYS A 337 20.54 1.69 -6.84
CA LYS A 337 22.00 1.53 -6.77
C LYS A 337 22.42 0.33 -5.92
N THR A 338 21.72 0.08 -4.81
CA THR A 338 21.99 -1.06 -3.93
C THR A 338 21.69 -2.38 -4.62
N ASN A 339 20.53 -2.47 -5.28
CA ASN A 339 20.11 -3.64 -6.03
C ASN A 339 21.07 -3.96 -7.19
N GLU A 340 21.54 -2.96 -7.93
CA GLU A 340 22.54 -3.14 -8.97
C GLU A 340 23.88 -3.65 -8.45
N ARG A 341 24.34 -3.12 -7.30
CA ARG A 341 25.58 -3.58 -6.66
C ARG A 341 25.44 -5.03 -6.20
N GLN A 342 24.30 -5.42 -5.63
CA GLN A 342 24.03 -6.79 -5.22
C GLN A 342 23.97 -7.74 -6.42
N ALA A 343 23.31 -7.35 -7.51
CA ALA A 343 23.24 -8.12 -8.75
C ALA A 343 24.64 -8.36 -9.34
N LYS A 344 25.46 -7.30 -9.47
CA LYS A 344 26.85 -7.42 -9.97
C LYS A 344 27.70 -8.35 -9.10
N ARG A 345 27.58 -8.27 -7.77
CA ARG A 345 28.29 -9.17 -6.84
C ARG A 345 27.85 -10.62 -7.01
N LYS A 346 26.55 -10.87 -7.15
CA LYS A 346 26.00 -12.22 -7.36
C LYS A 346 26.49 -12.82 -8.68
N MET A 347 26.48 -12.04 -9.77
CA MET A 347 27.01 -12.47 -11.06
C MET A 347 28.50 -12.81 -10.97
N SER A 348 29.31 -11.93 -10.38
CA SER A 348 30.75 -12.19 -10.21
C SER A 348 31.03 -13.43 -9.35
N TYR A 349 30.22 -13.69 -8.32
CA TYR A 349 30.32 -14.91 -7.52
C TYR A 349 30.00 -16.18 -8.33
N LEU A 350 28.93 -16.14 -9.14
CA LEU A 350 28.53 -17.27 -9.99
C LEU A 350 29.59 -17.57 -11.05
N GLU A 351 30.13 -16.55 -11.72
CA GLU A 351 31.22 -16.68 -12.69
C GLU A 351 32.47 -17.31 -12.06
N ARG A 352 32.84 -16.88 -10.85
CA ARG A 352 33.98 -17.48 -10.12
C ARG A 352 33.72 -18.94 -9.74
N LYS A 353 32.47 -19.28 -9.39
CA LYS A 353 32.06 -20.64 -9.03
C LYS A 353 32.06 -21.56 -10.26
N GLU A 354 31.61 -21.07 -11.41
CA GLU A 354 31.67 -21.80 -12.69
C GLU A 354 33.11 -22.03 -13.13
N LYS A 355 33.98 -21.00 -13.10
CA LYS A 355 35.41 -21.17 -13.39
C LYS A 355 36.11 -22.17 -12.47
N ARG A 356 35.74 -22.21 -11.18
CA ARG A 356 36.28 -23.22 -10.25
C ARG A 356 35.84 -24.63 -10.63
N LYS A 357 34.57 -24.83 -10.97
CA LYS A 357 34.07 -26.12 -11.45
C LYS A 357 34.72 -26.55 -12.77
N GLU A 358 34.91 -25.63 -13.72
CA GLU A 358 35.62 -25.91 -14.97
C GLU A 358 37.07 -26.31 -14.71
N ASN A 359 37.77 -25.61 -13.81
CA ASN A 359 39.14 -25.95 -13.43
C ASN A 359 39.24 -27.28 -12.67
N GLU A 360 38.26 -27.63 -11.84
CA GLU A 360 38.18 -28.94 -11.17
C GLU A 360 37.97 -30.06 -12.19
N LEU A 361 37.06 -29.88 -13.16
CA LEU A 361 36.83 -30.85 -14.25
C LEU A 361 38.05 -31.00 -15.18
N LEU A 362 38.75 -29.91 -15.50
CA LEU A 362 39.98 -29.94 -16.29
C LEU A 362 41.15 -30.55 -15.50
N GLY A 363 41.19 -30.34 -14.18
CA GLY A 363 42.14 -30.96 -13.28
C GLY A 363 41.98 -32.48 -13.23
N ASP A 364 40.73 -32.95 -13.09
CA ASP A 364 40.39 -34.39 -13.11
C ASP A 364 40.66 -35.05 -14.46
N HIS A 365 40.44 -34.35 -15.58
CA HIS A 365 40.79 -34.88 -16.91
C HIS A 365 42.31 -34.93 -17.16
N ASN A 366 43.09 -34.05 -16.54
CA ASN A 366 44.55 -34.13 -16.66
C ASN A 366 45.13 -35.27 -15.81
N THR A 367 44.57 -35.56 -14.63
CA THR A 367 44.93 -36.75 -13.85
C THR A 367 44.45 -38.04 -14.49
N GLU A 368 43.26 -38.08 -15.10
CA GLU A 368 42.81 -39.26 -15.88
C GLU A 368 43.67 -39.49 -17.13
N ASN A 369 44.09 -38.43 -17.84
CA ASN A 369 45.02 -38.57 -18.96
C ASN A 369 46.44 -38.95 -18.52
N GLU A 370 46.95 -38.44 -17.39
CA GLU A 370 48.24 -38.90 -16.84
C GLU A 370 48.19 -40.36 -16.38
N VAL A 371 47.05 -40.82 -15.83
CA VAL A 371 46.86 -42.24 -15.46
C VAL A 371 46.69 -43.12 -16.71
N ALA A 372 45.98 -42.66 -17.74
CA ALA A 372 45.81 -43.39 -19.00
C ALA A 372 47.10 -43.46 -19.85
N ILE A 373 47.92 -42.40 -19.83
CA ILE A 373 49.24 -42.38 -20.49
C ILE A 373 50.22 -43.30 -19.74
N ASN A 374 50.21 -43.32 -18.40
CA ASN A 374 51.02 -44.26 -17.61
C ASN A 374 50.50 -45.73 -17.65
N ALA A 375 49.22 -45.95 -17.97
CA ALA A 375 48.67 -47.29 -18.18
C ALA A 375 49.04 -47.84 -19.57
N ASN A 376 49.05 -47.00 -20.61
CA ASN A 376 49.46 -47.40 -21.97
C ASN A 376 50.96 -47.67 -22.11
N GLU A 377 51.82 -47.11 -21.27
CA GLU A 377 53.25 -47.50 -21.21
C GLU A 377 53.47 -48.86 -20.54
N ASN A 378 52.49 -49.39 -19.79
CA ASN A 378 52.58 -50.70 -19.13
C ASN A 378 51.86 -51.84 -19.88
N GLU A 379 51.00 -51.55 -20.86
CA GLU A 379 50.23 -52.57 -21.61
C GLU A 379 50.78 -52.92 -23.02
N LEU A 380 52.04 -52.55 -23.32
CA LEU A 380 52.78 -53.06 -24.48
C LEU A 380 53.65 -54.30 -24.16
N ASN A 381 53.49 -54.88 -22.97
CA ASN A 381 54.15 -56.13 -22.55
C ASN A 381 53.13 -57.11 -21.92
N SER A 382 52.16 -57.61 -22.68
CA SER A 382 51.71 -59.01 -22.54
C SER A 382 50.66 -59.36 -23.60
N GLU A 383 51.00 -60.36 -24.39
CA GLU A 383 50.15 -60.97 -25.41
C GLU A 383 49.04 -61.88 -24.83
N ASN A 384 48.00 -62.05 -25.66
CA ASN A 384 47.24 -63.30 -25.90
C ASN A 384 46.41 -63.94 -24.76
N LYS A 385 45.07 -63.85 -24.84
CA LYS A 385 44.18 -65.00 -25.18
C LYS A 385 42.67 -64.70 -25.08
N GLU A 386 41.98 -65.14 -26.14
CA GLU A 386 40.67 -65.84 -26.19
C GLU A 386 39.38 -65.30 -25.51
N ARG A 387 38.42 -65.00 -26.42
CA ARG A 387 37.02 -65.50 -26.53
C ARG A 387 35.94 -65.15 -25.50
N SER A 388 34.90 -64.52 -26.09
CA SER A 388 33.46 -64.86 -26.04
C SER A 388 32.58 -64.27 -24.92
N GLY A 389 31.40 -63.77 -25.33
CA GLY A 389 30.17 -63.93 -24.56
C GLY A 389 29.53 -62.67 -23.98
N THR A 390 28.65 -62.04 -24.79
CA THR A 390 27.33 -61.50 -24.42
C THR A 390 27.13 -60.62 -23.16
N GLY A 391 26.72 -59.37 -23.40
CA GLY A 391 25.36 -58.92 -23.03
C GLY A 391 25.17 -58.05 -21.78
N ASN A 392 24.60 -56.86 -22.02
CA ASN A 392 23.75 -56.00 -21.17
C ASN A 392 24.43 -54.83 -20.43
N GLY A 393 24.24 -53.62 -20.99
CA GLY A 393 24.45 -52.34 -20.32
C GLY A 393 23.43 -51.32 -20.84
N ILE A 394 22.64 -50.77 -19.92
CA ILE A 394 21.47 -49.92 -20.15
C ILE A 394 21.87 -48.46 -20.38
N LEU A 395 21.16 -47.84 -21.34
CA LEU A 395 21.15 -46.45 -21.75
C LEU A 395 20.55 -45.53 -20.66
N ALA A 396 21.14 -44.35 -20.41
CA ALA A 396 20.39 -43.17 -19.97
C ALA A 396 21.11 -41.87 -20.37
N THR A 397 20.58 -41.20 -21.39
CA THR A 397 20.91 -39.83 -21.81
C THR A 397 19.82 -38.90 -21.27
N ILE A 398 20.18 -37.70 -20.79
CA ILE A 398 19.20 -36.63 -20.51
C ILE A 398 19.50 -35.47 -21.45
N THR A 399 18.55 -35.20 -22.34
CA THR A 399 18.46 -34.04 -23.23
C THR A 399 17.93 -32.82 -22.48
N VAL A 400 18.61 -31.68 -22.66
CA VAL A 400 18.14 -30.34 -22.29
C VAL A 400 17.23 -29.81 -23.39
N PRO A 401 16.07 -29.19 -23.11
CA PRO A 401 15.40 -28.35 -24.09
C PRO A 401 15.87 -26.90 -23.94
N GLN A 402 16.63 -26.43 -24.94
CA GLN A 402 16.62 -25.02 -25.31
C GLN A 402 15.25 -24.68 -25.92
N GLN A 403 14.57 -23.66 -25.42
CA GLN A 403 13.53 -22.98 -26.20
C GLN A 403 14.08 -21.64 -26.70
N LYS A 404 14.35 -21.60 -28.00
CA LYS A 404 14.46 -20.38 -28.81
C LYS A 404 13.07 -19.96 -29.27
N LYS A 405 12.85 -18.64 -29.22
CA LYS A 405 11.76 -17.88 -29.85
C LYS A 405 11.53 -18.31 -31.31
N VAL A 406 10.25 -18.43 -31.68
CA VAL A 406 9.79 -18.31 -33.07
C VAL A 406 8.87 -17.11 -33.14
N LEU A 407 9.27 -16.13 -33.96
CA LEU A 407 8.42 -15.11 -34.57
C LEU A 407 7.67 -15.77 -35.73
N LEU A 408 6.37 -15.55 -35.84
CA LEU A 408 5.62 -15.55 -37.10
C LEU A 408 4.38 -14.67 -36.93
N GLY A 409 4.20 -13.74 -37.86
CA GLY A 409 3.04 -12.87 -37.95
C GLY A 409 1.94 -13.42 -38.86
N ASN A 410 0.95 -12.54 -39.05
CA ASN A 410 -0.17 -12.52 -40.00
C ASN A 410 -1.46 -13.28 -39.62
N GLY A 411 -2.53 -12.48 -39.45
CA GLY A 411 -3.72 -12.63 -40.30
C GLY A 411 -5.01 -13.10 -39.64
N LEU A 412 -5.74 -12.19 -38.98
CA LEU A 412 -7.12 -11.76 -39.28
C LEU A 412 -7.67 -10.90 -38.13
#